data_AF-A0A536YY24-F1
#
_entry.id   AF-A0A536YY24-F1
#
_cell.length_a   1.000
_cell.length_b   1.000
_cell.length_c   1.000
_cell.angle_alpha   90.00
_cell.angle_beta   90.00
_cell.angle_gamma   90.00
#
_symmetry.space_group_name_H-M   'P 1'
#
loop_
_entity.id
_entity.type
_entity.pdbx_description
1 polymer ?
#
loop_
_entity_poly.entity_id
_entity_poly.type
_entity_poly.pdbx_seq_one_letter_code
_entity_poly.pdbx_strand_id
1 'polypeptide(L)'
;MSKTSKVTFLLLVLLVAGCASLQPPRSSVEVPDKLRPGANESLARIVPAKGVQIYECRARKDHVGEYEWAFVAPEAGLFDAGGKRIGRHYAGPHWESNDGSKLLGTVKERADAPAADAIPWVLLATKSVGSEGAFSNVTSIQRVSTVGGVAPKAGCSQATAGTPARIDYTADYYFFTIRQPDHSYQSY
;
A
#
# COMPACT_ATOMS: atom_id res chain seq x y z
N MET A 1 42.51 -6.54 70.14
CA MET A 1 42.75 -7.33 68.92
C MET A 1 41.56 -7.13 67.99
N SER A 2 41.73 -6.24 67.00
CA SER A 2 40.69 -5.80 66.05
C SER A 2 40.63 -6.77 64.86
N LYS A 3 39.42 -7.17 64.43
CA LYS A 3 39.18 -7.81 63.13
C LYS A 3 37.98 -7.15 62.46
N THR A 4 38.28 -6.23 61.54
CA THR A 4 37.35 -5.61 60.60
C THR A 4 37.05 -6.59 59.47
N SER A 5 35.80 -7.01 59.31
CA SER A 5 35.37 -7.82 58.17
C SER A 5 34.82 -6.93 57.06
N LYS A 6 35.40 -7.03 55.86
CA LYS A 6 34.99 -6.25 54.68
C LYS A 6 33.76 -6.90 54.05
N VAL A 7 32.67 -6.15 53.94
CA VAL A 7 31.47 -6.53 53.17
C VAL A 7 31.73 -6.14 51.71
N THR A 8 31.79 -7.13 50.82
CA THR A 8 31.86 -6.92 49.37
C THR A 8 30.48 -7.17 48.78
N PHE A 9 29.82 -6.11 48.32
CA PHE A 9 28.58 -6.17 47.55
C PHE A 9 28.91 -6.59 46.10
N LEU A 10 28.40 -7.75 45.66
CA LEU A 10 28.51 -8.19 44.27
C LEU A 10 27.25 -7.74 43.52
N LEU A 11 27.38 -6.75 42.63
CA LEU A 11 26.32 -6.35 41.68
C LEU A 11 26.21 -7.43 40.59
N LEU A 12 25.07 -8.13 40.53
CA LEU A 12 24.74 -9.04 39.44
C LEU A 12 24.01 -8.25 38.34
N VAL A 13 24.70 -7.96 37.24
CA VAL A 13 24.11 -7.33 36.04
C VAL A 13 23.41 -8.41 35.21
N LEU A 14 22.08 -8.40 35.19
CA LEU A 14 21.27 -9.25 34.31
C LEU A 14 21.29 -8.69 32.87
N LEU A 15 22.00 -9.38 31.98
CA LEU A 15 21.98 -9.14 30.54
C LEU A 15 20.66 -9.67 29.95
N VAL A 16 19.76 -8.76 29.56
CA VAL A 16 18.56 -9.10 28.79
C VAL A 16 18.97 -9.30 27.33
N ALA A 17 19.05 -10.56 26.90
CA ALA A 17 19.22 -10.91 25.49
C ALA A 17 17.91 -10.70 24.73
N GLY A 18 17.73 -9.51 24.12
CA GLY A 18 16.62 -9.25 23.21
C GLY A 18 16.80 -10.04 21.93
N CYS A 19 15.93 -11.03 21.69
CA CYS A 19 15.78 -11.64 20.37
C CYS A 19 15.15 -10.61 19.42
N ALA A 20 15.98 -9.89 18.68
CA ALA A 20 15.53 -9.19 17.49
C ALA A 20 15.14 -10.26 16.46
N SER A 21 13.85 -10.40 16.19
CA SER A 21 13.34 -11.19 15.08
C SER A 21 13.89 -10.60 13.77
N LEU A 22 14.91 -11.26 13.20
CA LEU A 22 15.39 -10.98 11.86
C LEU A 22 14.26 -11.34 10.88
N GLN A 23 13.44 -10.37 10.50
CA GLN A 23 12.53 -10.53 9.37
C GLN A 23 13.38 -10.73 8.11
N PRO A 24 13.16 -11.80 7.32
CA PRO A 24 13.87 -11.99 6.07
C PRO A 24 13.64 -10.78 5.16
N PRO A 25 14.66 -10.36 4.38
CA PRO A 25 14.50 -9.26 3.44
C PRO A 25 13.34 -9.59 2.49
N ARG A 26 12.40 -8.66 2.33
CA ARG A 26 11.31 -8.82 1.36
C ARG A 26 11.97 -9.02 0.00
N SER A 27 11.79 -10.20 -0.59
CA SER A 27 12.19 -10.49 -1.96
C SER A 27 11.62 -9.40 -2.86
N SER A 28 12.47 -8.77 -3.69
CA SER A 28 12.01 -7.82 -4.69
C SER A 28 10.96 -8.50 -5.57
N VAL A 29 9.73 -8.00 -5.56
CA VAL A 29 8.66 -8.52 -6.41
C VAL A 29 9.05 -8.26 -7.86
N GLU A 30 8.96 -9.28 -8.71
CA GLU A 30 9.17 -9.13 -10.15
C GLU A 30 7.98 -8.38 -10.75
N VAL A 31 8.21 -7.16 -11.21
CA VAL A 31 7.17 -6.30 -11.77
C VAL A 31 7.28 -6.25 -13.29
N PRO A 32 6.19 -6.50 -14.05
CA PRO A 32 6.20 -6.40 -15.51
C PRO A 32 6.73 -5.05 -16.02
N ASP A 33 7.51 -5.06 -17.09
CA ASP A 33 8.20 -3.88 -17.61
C ASP A 33 7.28 -2.69 -17.89
N LYS A 34 6.07 -2.95 -18.40
CA LYS A 34 5.07 -1.91 -18.66
C LYS A 34 4.52 -1.21 -17.41
N LEU A 35 4.74 -1.78 -16.23
CA LEU A 35 4.37 -1.17 -14.95
C LEU A 35 5.53 -0.40 -14.32
N ARG A 36 6.71 -0.35 -14.95
CA ARG A 36 7.85 0.41 -14.41
C ARG A 36 7.54 1.92 -14.41
N PRO A 37 7.95 2.65 -13.35
CA PRO A 37 7.85 4.10 -13.33
C PRO A 37 8.78 4.73 -14.39
N GLY A 38 8.67 6.03 -14.58
CA GLY A 38 9.54 6.79 -15.48
C GLY A 38 11.02 6.64 -15.13
N ALA A 39 11.89 6.68 -16.14
CA ALA A 39 13.33 6.49 -15.97
C ALA A 39 14.00 7.55 -15.06
N ASN A 40 13.37 8.70 -14.89
CA ASN A 40 13.78 9.80 -14.01
C ASN A 40 13.18 9.72 -12.60
N GLU A 41 12.45 8.66 -12.27
CA GLU A 41 11.86 8.46 -10.94
C GLU A 41 12.70 7.49 -10.09
N SER A 42 12.55 7.59 -8.78
CA SER A 42 13.15 6.67 -7.80
C SER A 42 12.14 6.30 -6.72
N LEU A 43 12.23 5.06 -6.22
CA LEU A 43 11.38 4.57 -5.14
C LEU A 43 11.65 5.39 -3.87
N ALA A 44 10.63 6.07 -3.37
CA ALA A 44 10.72 6.83 -2.13
C ALA A 44 10.26 6.01 -0.92
N ARG A 45 9.20 5.19 -1.09
CA ARG A 45 8.67 4.34 -0.02
C ARG A 45 7.76 3.24 -0.53
N ILE A 46 7.69 2.16 0.25
CA ILE A 46 6.71 1.07 0.11
C ILE A 46 5.73 1.17 1.27
N VAL A 47 4.44 1.17 0.97
CA VAL A 47 3.36 1.31 1.96
C VAL A 47 2.38 0.15 1.78
N PRO A 48 2.36 -0.81 2.71
CA PRO A 48 1.35 -1.85 2.74
C PRO A 48 -0.05 -1.28 2.95
N ALA A 49 -1.03 -1.92 2.33
CA ALA A 49 -2.43 -1.57 2.46
C ALA A 49 -3.30 -2.80 2.66
N LYS A 50 -4.36 -2.61 3.44
CA LYS A 50 -5.42 -3.60 3.66
C LYS A 50 -6.77 -2.89 3.63
N GLY A 51 -7.74 -3.49 2.95
CA GLY A 51 -9.07 -2.93 2.82
C GLY A 51 -9.99 -3.81 2.00
N VAL A 52 -10.96 -3.17 1.35
CA VAL A 52 -11.93 -3.83 0.47
C VAL A 52 -12.01 -3.15 -0.90
N GLN A 53 -12.34 -3.95 -1.90
CA GLN A 53 -12.89 -3.49 -3.16
C GLN A 53 -14.41 -3.60 -3.07
N ILE A 54 -15.10 -2.50 -3.38
CA ILE A 54 -16.56 -2.42 -3.30
C ILE A 54 -17.11 -2.59 -4.70
N TYR A 55 -18.04 -3.52 -4.83
CA TYR A 55 -18.83 -3.78 -6.02
C TYR A 55 -20.31 -3.56 -5.71
N GLU A 56 -21.09 -3.24 -6.74
CA GLU A 56 -22.54 -3.14 -6.65
C GLU A 56 -23.15 -3.95 -7.78
N CYS A 57 -24.21 -4.70 -7.48
CA CYS A 57 -24.94 -5.42 -8.50
C CYS A 57 -25.75 -4.44 -9.36
N ARG A 58 -25.48 -4.38 -10.66
CA ARG A 58 -26.14 -3.48 -11.60
C ARG A 58 -26.67 -4.23 -12.81
N ALA A 59 -27.75 -3.73 -13.40
CA ALA A 59 -28.21 -4.23 -14.69
C ALA A 59 -27.12 -3.98 -15.75
N ARG A 60 -26.87 -4.97 -16.61
CA ARG A 60 -25.97 -4.83 -17.75
C ARG A 60 -26.57 -3.83 -18.73
N LYS A 61 -25.76 -2.88 -19.18
CA LYS A 61 -26.22 -1.83 -20.11
C LYS A 61 -26.63 -2.38 -21.48
N ASP A 62 -26.04 -3.51 -21.86
CA ASP A 62 -26.11 -4.04 -23.22
C ASP A 62 -27.00 -5.30 -23.31
N HIS A 63 -27.51 -5.79 -22.17
CA HIS A 63 -28.27 -7.03 -22.07
C HIS A 63 -29.45 -6.88 -21.12
N VAL A 64 -30.65 -6.72 -21.68
CA VAL A 64 -31.88 -6.56 -20.89
C VAL A 64 -32.12 -7.78 -20.02
N GLY A 65 -32.31 -7.56 -18.72
CA GLY A 65 -32.57 -8.63 -17.74
C GLY A 65 -31.33 -9.30 -17.16
N GLU A 66 -30.13 -9.01 -17.69
CA GLU A 66 -28.87 -9.50 -17.12
C GLU A 66 -28.29 -8.52 -16.10
N TYR A 67 -27.59 -9.05 -15.10
CA TYR A 67 -26.99 -8.28 -14.01
C TYR A 67 -25.52 -8.66 -13.82
N GLU A 68 -24.70 -7.70 -13.45
CA GLU A 68 -23.26 -7.87 -13.23
C GLU A 68 -22.77 -7.09 -12.01
N TRP A 69 -21.65 -7.53 -11.44
CA TRP A 69 -20.94 -6.79 -10.41
C TRP A 69 -20.15 -5.64 -11.03
N ALA A 70 -20.58 -4.41 -10.79
CA ALA A 70 -19.88 -3.21 -11.21
C ALA A 70 -18.95 -2.72 -10.10
N PHE A 71 -17.69 -2.43 -10.43
CA PHE A 71 -16.76 -1.81 -9.49
C PHE A 71 -17.23 -0.40 -9.09
N VAL A 72 -17.22 -0.12 -7.78
CA VAL A 72 -17.61 1.17 -7.21
C VAL A 72 -16.38 1.94 -6.75
N ALA A 73 -15.64 1.41 -5.79
CA ALA A 73 -14.50 2.10 -5.17
C ALA A 73 -13.61 1.14 -4.37
N PRO A 74 -12.33 1.50 -4.16
CA PRO A 74 -11.54 0.95 -3.07
C PRO A 74 -11.89 1.66 -1.75
N GLU A 75 -11.70 0.95 -0.63
CA GLU A 75 -11.56 1.53 0.70
C GLU A 75 -10.46 0.78 1.44
N ALA A 76 -9.34 1.43 1.74
CA ALA A 76 -8.22 0.78 2.43
C ALA A 76 -7.47 1.70 3.39
N GLY A 77 -6.94 1.09 4.46
CA GLY A 77 -5.94 1.72 5.31
C GLY A 77 -4.55 1.59 4.70
N LEU A 78 -3.71 2.61 4.92
CA LEU A 78 -2.29 2.61 4.60
C LEU A 78 -1.49 2.45 5.89
N PHE A 79 -0.47 1.58 5.89
CA PHE A 79 0.25 1.20 7.10
C PHE A 79 1.76 1.40 6.95
N ASP A 80 2.45 1.73 8.04
CA ASP A 80 3.92 1.68 8.08
C ASP A 80 4.43 0.25 8.36
N ALA A 81 5.75 0.09 8.41
CA ALA A 81 6.39 -1.20 8.66
C ALA A 81 6.08 -1.78 10.05
N GLY A 82 5.70 -0.93 11.02
CA GLY A 82 5.27 -1.33 12.36
C GLY A 82 3.77 -1.67 12.44
N GLY A 83 3.03 -1.58 11.33
CA GLY A 83 1.59 -1.84 11.28
C GLY A 83 0.73 -0.69 11.79
N LYS A 84 1.31 0.49 12.06
CA LYS A 84 0.52 1.67 12.43
C LYS A 84 -0.13 2.27 11.18
N ARG A 85 -1.40 2.63 11.28
CA ARG A 85 -2.12 3.30 10.18
C ARG A 85 -1.58 4.72 9.97
N ILE A 86 -1.03 4.99 8.79
CA ILE A 86 -0.46 6.28 8.40
C ILE A 86 -1.32 7.06 7.40
N GLY A 87 -2.41 6.47 6.92
CA GLY A 87 -3.29 7.12 5.97
C GLY A 87 -4.40 6.20 5.46
N ARG A 88 -5.01 6.59 4.34
CA ARG A 88 -6.09 5.86 3.67
C ARG A 88 -6.05 5.99 2.15
N HIS A 89 -6.63 5.01 1.48
CA HIS A 89 -6.89 4.99 0.05
C HIS A 89 -8.38 4.79 -0.23
N TYR A 90 -8.95 5.56 -1.15
CA TYR A 90 -10.39 5.56 -1.41
C TYR A 90 -10.74 6.03 -2.84
N ALA A 91 -12.04 6.09 -3.16
CA ALA A 91 -12.57 6.55 -4.45
C ALA A 91 -11.90 7.82 -4.98
N GLY A 92 -11.68 7.93 -6.29
CA GLY A 92 -10.97 9.05 -6.91
C GLY A 92 -9.95 8.65 -7.98
N PRO A 93 -9.14 7.58 -7.80
CA PRO A 93 -8.61 7.10 -6.52
C PRO A 93 -7.76 8.16 -5.79
N HIS A 94 -7.88 8.21 -4.47
CA HIS A 94 -7.07 9.08 -3.61
C HIS A 94 -6.16 8.30 -2.68
N TRP A 95 -5.00 8.88 -2.34
CA TRP A 95 -4.17 8.47 -1.21
C TRP A 95 -3.99 9.67 -0.31
N GLU A 96 -4.39 9.55 0.95
CA GLU A 96 -4.34 10.62 1.95
C GLU A 96 -3.55 10.15 3.15
N SER A 97 -2.52 10.89 3.51
CA SER A 97 -1.69 10.69 4.70
C SER A 97 -2.33 11.40 5.91
N ASN A 98 -2.00 10.95 7.12
CA ASN A 98 -2.49 11.55 8.36
C ASN A 98 -2.03 13.01 8.57
N ASP A 99 -1.02 13.48 7.85
CA ASP A 99 -0.59 14.88 7.83
C ASP A 99 -1.44 15.77 6.89
N GLY A 100 -2.44 15.20 6.22
CA GLY A 100 -3.33 15.92 5.31
C GLY A 100 -2.81 16.00 3.87
N SER A 101 -1.59 15.54 3.59
CA SER A 101 -1.11 15.43 2.21
C SER A 101 -1.90 14.39 1.43
N LYS A 102 -2.26 14.72 0.19
CA LYS A 102 -3.23 13.96 -0.60
C LYS A 102 -2.87 13.91 -2.07
N LEU A 103 -3.02 12.73 -2.66
CA LEU A 103 -2.81 12.47 -4.07
C LEU A 103 -4.13 12.12 -4.75
N LEU A 104 -4.26 12.55 -6.00
CA LEU A 104 -5.22 12.03 -6.97
C LEU A 104 -4.46 11.18 -7.99
N GLY A 105 -4.88 9.94 -8.21
CA GLY A 105 -4.23 9.02 -9.16
C GLY A 105 -4.95 8.94 -10.51
N THR A 106 -4.18 8.65 -11.56
CA THR A 106 -4.69 8.31 -12.90
C THR A 106 -3.97 7.05 -13.38
N VAL A 107 -4.72 5.99 -13.67
CA VAL A 107 -4.14 4.73 -14.17
C VAL A 107 -3.48 5.00 -15.52
N LYS A 108 -2.21 4.59 -15.64
CA LYS A 108 -1.43 4.64 -16.88
C LYS A 108 -1.38 3.27 -17.53
N GLU A 109 -1.02 2.27 -16.74
CA GLU A 109 -0.82 0.91 -17.21
C GLU A 109 -1.36 -0.10 -16.20
N ARG A 110 -1.70 -1.29 -16.69
CA ARG A 110 -2.25 -2.38 -15.87
C ARG A 110 -1.78 -3.74 -16.33
N ALA A 111 -1.47 -4.64 -15.41
CA ALA A 111 -1.16 -6.03 -15.70
C ALA A 111 -1.92 -6.95 -14.74
N ASP A 112 -2.23 -8.16 -15.19
CA ASP A 112 -2.80 -9.17 -14.31
C ASP A 112 -1.81 -9.49 -13.18
N ALA A 113 -2.34 -9.70 -11.98
CA ALA A 113 -1.53 -10.09 -10.84
C ALA A 113 -1.11 -11.57 -11.00
N PRO A 114 0.11 -11.96 -10.59
CA PRO A 114 0.50 -13.37 -10.55
C PRO A 114 -0.35 -14.21 -9.59
N ALA A 115 -0.89 -13.59 -8.53
CA ALA A 115 -1.80 -14.25 -7.60
C ALA A 115 -3.17 -14.47 -8.25
N ALA A 116 -3.68 -15.70 -8.17
CA ALA A 116 -5.04 -16.02 -8.60
C ALA A 116 -6.07 -15.20 -7.80
N ASP A 117 -7.18 -14.85 -8.46
CA ASP A 117 -8.29 -14.10 -7.84
C ASP A 117 -7.86 -12.77 -7.17
N ALA A 118 -6.78 -12.15 -7.66
CA ALA A 118 -6.31 -10.84 -7.20
C ALA A 118 -6.61 -9.74 -8.21
N ILE A 119 -6.92 -8.54 -7.70
CA ILE A 119 -7.09 -7.37 -8.57
C ILE A 119 -5.81 -7.05 -9.34
N PRO A 120 -5.90 -6.49 -10.56
CA PRO A 120 -4.73 -6.17 -11.38
C PRO A 120 -3.73 -5.26 -10.68
N TRP A 121 -2.46 -5.47 -10.98
CA TRP A 121 -1.40 -4.53 -10.69
C TRP A 121 -1.52 -3.33 -11.61
N VAL A 122 -1.15 -2.16 -11.12
CA VAL A 122 -1.32 -0.90 -11.86
C VAL A 122 -0.16 0.04 -11.62
N LEU A 123 0.18 0.81 -12.64
CA LEU A 123 0.98 2.02 -12.54
C LEU A 123 0.05 3.22 -12.67
N LEU A 124 0.16 4.16 -11.76
CA LEU A 124 -0.60 5.40 -11.75
C LEU A 124 0.34 6.60 -11.79
N ALA A 125 0.00 7.60 -12.60
CA ALA A 125 0.51 8.95 -12.39
C ALA A 125 -0.28 9.62 -11.26
N THR A 126 0.36 10.52 -10.51
CA THR A 126 -0.28 11.22 -9.40
C THR A 126 -0.19 12.72 -9.53
N LYS A 127 -1.19 13.41 -8.97
CA LYS A 127 -1.22 14.85 -8.74
C LYS A 127 -1.43 15.10 -7.26
N SER A 128 -0.60 15.96 -6.66
CA SER A 128 -0.85 16.46 -5.30
C SER A 128 -2.03 17.41 -5.29
N VAL A 129 -2.98 17.18 -4.38
CA VAL A 129 -4.26 17.91 -4.26
C VAL A 129 -4.63 18.23 -2.80
N GLY A 130 -3.73 17.96 -1.85
CA GLY A 130 -3.91 18.24 -0.43
C GLY A 130 -2.89 19.24 0.10
N SER A 131 -2.77 19.29 1.42
CA SER A 131 -1.74 20.07 2.11
C SER A 131 -0.34 19.55 1.79
N GLU A 132 0.67 20.38 2.02
CA GLU A 132 2.06 19.92 1.96
C GLU A 132 2.34 18.87 3.04
N GLY A 133 3.14 17.85 2.71
CA GLY A 133 3.46 16.76 3.61
C GLY A 133 4.07 15.55 2.90
N ALA A 134 3.91 14.38 3.52
CA ALA A 134 4.57 13.14 3.15
C ALA A 134 4.31 12.65 1.72
N PHE A 135 3.19 13.06 1.11
CA PHE A 135 2.84 12.68 -0.26
C PHE A 135 3.08 13.79 -1.30
N SER A 136 3.56 14.98 -0.93
CA SER A 136 3.61 16.13 -1.84
C SER A 136 4.44 15.91 -3.11
N ASN A 137 5.57 15.21 -2.99
CA ASN A 137 6.51 15.04 -4.10
C ASN A 137 6.31 13.74 -4.89
N VAL A 138 5.25 12.98 -4.57
CA VAL A 138 4.96 11.71 -5.25
C VAL A 138 4.44 11.99 -6.65
N THR A 139 5.13 11.43 -7.65
CA THR A 139 4.82 11.59 -9.07
C THR A 139 4.15 10.37 -9.69
N SER A 140 4.42 9.18 -9.14
CA SER A 140 3.72 7.97 -9.52
C SER A 140 3.57 7.00 -8.35
N ILE A 141 2.57 6.11 -8.47
CA ILE A 141 2.32 5.01 -7.57
C ILE A 141 2.24 3.74 -8.39
N GLN A 142 2.97 2.71 -7.97
CA GLN A 142 2.82 1.35 -8.48
C GLN A 142 2.12 0.52 -7.40
N ARG A 143 0.99 -0.11 -7.74
CA ARG A 143 0.30 -1.07 -6.87
C ARG A 143 0.65 -2.48 -7.31
N VAL A 144 1.31 -3.22 -6.44
CA VAL A 144 1.76 -4.61 -6.66
C VAL A 144 1.40 -5.49 -5.46
N SER A 145 1.80 -6.75 -5.50
CA SER A 145 1.57 -7.72 -4.41
C SER A 145 0.08 -7.84 -4.02
N THR A 146 -0.82 -7.63 -4.97
CA THR A 146 -2.25 -7.71 -4.69
C THR A 146 -2.67 -9.13 -4.35
N VAL A 147 -3.57 -9.26 -3.37
CA VAL A 147 -4.27 -10.50 -3.03
C VAL A 147 -5.74 -10.17 -2.86
N GLY A 148 -6.62 -10.95 -3.48
CA GLY A 148 -8.07 -10.75 -3.37
C GLY A 148 -8.59 -9.49 -4.09
N GLY A 149 -9.80 -9.08 -3.69
CA GLY A 149 -10.46 -7.88 -4.17
C GLY A 149 -11.17 -8.01 -5.52
N VAL A 150 -11.16 -9.17 -6.18
CA VAL A 150 -11.95 -9.39 -7.40
C VAL A 150 -13.44 -9.47 -7.09
N ALA A 151 -14.30 -9.17 -8.07
CA ALA A 151 -15.74 -9.29 -7.89
C ALA A 151 -16.12 -10.74 -7.48
N PRO A 152 -17.23 -10.93 -6.73
CA PRO A 152 -17.70 -12.27 -6.41
C PRO A 152 -17.84 -13.15 -7.65
N LYS A 153 -17.36 -14.40 -7.56
CA LYS A 153 -17.51 -15.40 -8.64
C LYS A 153 -18.98 -15.79 -8.85
N ALA A 154 -19.75 -15.82 -7.76
CA ALA A 154 -21.20 -15.91 -7.86
C ALA A 154 -21.70 -14.63 -8.54
N GLY A 155 -22.36 -14.78 -9.68
CA GLY A 155 -23.04 -13.67 -10.34
C GLY A 155 -24.09 -13.03 -9.43
N CYS A 156 -24.62 -11.90 -9.87
CA CYS A 156 -25.71 -11.22 -9.18
C CYS A 156 -26.97 -11.20 -10.07
N SER A 157 -28.10 -10.85 -9.49
CA SER A 157 -29.40 -10.88 -10.16
C SER A 157 -30.24 -9.65 -9.83
N GLN A 158 -31.41 -9.54 -10.47
CA GLN A 158 -32.41 -8.53 -10.13
C GLN A 158 -32.77 -8.51 -8.65
N ALA A 159 -32.85 -9.68 -8.00
CA ALA A 159 -33.18 -9.78 -6.58
C ALA A 159 -32.12 -9.13 -5.67
N THR A 160 -30.89 -9.00 -6.16
CA THR A 160 -29.75 -8.43 -5.44
C THR A 160 -29.31 -7.09 -6.03
N ALA A 161 -30.07 -6.50 -6.95
CA ALA A 161 -29.72 -5.23 -7.58
C ALA A 161 -29.53 -4.12 -6.54
N GLY A 162 -28.47 -3.32 -6.68
CA GLY A 162 -28.10 -2.26 -5.73
C GLY A 162 -27.45 -2.74 -4.43
N THR A 163 -27.35 -4.06 -4.20
CA THR A 163 -26.63 -4.58 -3.02
C THR A 163 -25.13 -4.44 -3.19
N PRO A 164 -24.39 -4.00 -2.15
CA PRO A 164 -22.94 -3.92 -2.19
C PRO A 164 -22.31 -5.27 -1.86
N ALA A 165 -21.25 -5.62 -2.58
CA ALA A 165 -20.31 -6.67 -2.20
C ALA A 165 -18.96 -6.03 -1.83
N ARG A 166 -18.47 -6.32 -0.62
CA ARG A 166 -17.20 -5.79 -0.10
C ARG A 166 -16.21 -6.94 -0.04
N ILE A 167 -15.19 -6.91 -0.91
CA ILE A 167 -14.25 -8.02 -1.06
C ILE A 167 -12.89 -7.59 -0.54
N ASP A 168 -12.40 -8.30 0.47
CA ASP A 168 -11.11 -8.03 1.09
C ASP A 168 -9.97 -8.07 0.08
N TYR A 169 -9.05 -7.13 0.22
CA TYR A 169 -7.79 -7.15 -0.52
C TYR A 169 -6.63 -6.60 0.31
N THR A 170 -5.44 -7.04 -0.06
CA THR A 170 -4.18 -6.41 0.35
C THR A 170 -3.39 -5.98 -0.88
N ALA A 171 -2.49 -5.02 -0.71
CA ALA A 171 -1.55 -4.59 -1.74
C ALA A 171 -0.34 -3.91 -1.11
N ASP A 172 0.75 -3.82 -1.87
CA ASP A 172 1.83 -2.88 -1.58
C ASP A 172 1.76 -1.71 -2.57
N TYR A 173 1.84 -0.49 -2.04
CA TYR A 173 1.94 0.73 -2.84
C TYR A 173 3.37 1.25 -2.82
N TYR A 174 4.02 1.25 -3.97
CA TYR A 174 5.36 1.76 -4.16
C TYR A 174 5.21 3.20 -4.66
N PHE A 175 5.59 4.16 -3.82
CA PHE A 175 5.51 5.58 -4.12
C PHE A 175 6.84 6.05 -4.70
N PHE A 176 6.78 6.69 -5.85
CA PHE A 176 7.95 7.20 -6.56
C PHE A 176 7.94 8.73 -6.59
N THR A 177 9.13 9.30 -6.58
CA THR A 177 9.36 10.74 -6.75
C THR A 177 10.37 10.95 -7.88
N ILE A 178 10.48 12.18 -8.38
CA ILE A 178 11.60 12.55 -9.24
C ILE A 178 12.92 12.27 -8.50
N ARG A 179 13.83 11.57 -9.18
CA ARG A 179 15.18 11.29 -8.69
C ARG A 179 15.87 12.63 -8.42
N GLN A 180 16.29 12.84 -7.18
CA GLN A 180 17.09 14.00 -6.85
C GLN A 180 18.48 13.83 -7.49
N PRO A 181 19.06 14.88 -8.10
CA PRO A 181 20.45 14.86 -8.50
C PRO A 181 21.33 14.53 -7.30
N ASP A 182 22.36 13.71 -7.49
CA ASP A 182 23.36 13.53 -6.46
C ASP A 182 24.12 14.86 -6.27
N HIS A 183 23.96 15.50 -5.10
CA HIS A 183 24.62 16.74 -4.74
C HIS A 183 26.07 16.53 -4.25
N SER A 184 26.64 15.33 -4.40
CA SER A 184 28.04 15.03 -4.04
C SER A 184 29.09 15.77 -4.87
N TYR A 185 28.70 16.54 -5.90
CA TYR A 185 29.60 17.25 -6.80
C TYR A 185 29.57 18.79 -6.65
N GLN A 186 29.61 19.30 -5.42
CA GLN A 186 29.95 20.72 -5.18
C GLN A 186 30.92 20.85 -4.00
N SER A 187 32.19 20.55 -4.26
CA SER A 187 33.32 21.18 -3.57
C SER A 187 34.25 21.75 -4.64
N TYR A 188 34.22 23.07 -4.80
CA TYR A 188 35.24 23.89 -5.44
C TYR A 188 35.45 25.14 -4.60
#